data_AF-A0A833S0L8-F1
#
_entry.id   AF-A0A833S0L8-F1
#
_cell.length_a   1.000
_cell.length_b   1.000
_cell.length_c   1.000
_cell.angle_alpha   90.00
_cell.angle_beta   90.00
_cell.angle_gamma   90.00
#
_symmetry.space_group_name_H-M   'P 1'
#
loop_
_entity.id
_entity.type
_entity.pdbx_description
1 polymer ?
#
loop_
_entity_poly.entity_id
_entity_poly.type
_entity_poly.pdbx_seq_one_letter_code
_entity_poly.pdbx_strand_id
1 'polypeptide(L)'
;MATAKVLFLALISLVALQQALVNASFASDMKCTWGKDNCQINGDSAKLILNQWSGAAIKGTDQLIYGYIDMRIKLVPGNSAAVVTTYYTTSEMNKENDNHDEIDFEFLGNLTGNGNYYTLHTNIFVNGVGNKEEQFRMSWYDPTTDYHNYTIFWNPYMVVWSVDGNVIRVFRNYEDQGIPFPKYRPQRVYSSIWNADDWACQGGRVKTNWTQQPFVANYLNFVDNGCQYTGTNSILTCNDPSNWFFNSQYKQLTQPQLNTMNSIRNQYLVYNYCTDTKRFNGNFPPECFKSQY
;
A
#
# COMPACT_ATOMS: atom_id res chain seq x y z
N MET A 1 -27.21 -38.01 57.42
CA MET A 1 -27.52 -37.22 56.22
C MET A 1 -26.38 -36.26 55.98
N ALA A 2 -25.55 -36.57 55.00
CA ALA A 2 -24.36 -35.80 54.64
C ALA A 2 -24.76 -34.63 53.74
N THR A 3 -24.29 -33.42 54.06
CA THR A 3 -24.34 -32.27 53.15
C THR A 3 -22.92 -31.92 52.74
N ALA A 4 -22.51 -32.40 51.57
CA ALA A 4 -21.26 -32.03 50.93
C ALA A 4 -21.41 -30.61 50.33
N LYS A 5 -20.64 -29.65 50.84
CA LYS A 5 -20.41 -28.37 50.18
C LYS A 5 -19.17 -28.52 49.29
N VAL A 6 -19.40 -28.69 47.99
CA VAL A 6 -18.33 -28.69 46.98
C VAL A 6 -17.96 -27.22 46.74
N LEU A 7 -16.79 -26.79 47.21
CA LEU A 7 -16.15 -25.56 46.75
C LEU A 7 -15.43 -25.86 45.44
N PHE A 8 -15.95 -25.35 44.33
CA PHE A 8 -15.21 -25.28 43.06
C PHE A 8 -14.21 -24.12 43.15
N LEU A 9 -12.93 -24.45 43.37
CA LEU A 9 -11.82 -23.53 43.10
C LEU A 9 -11.56 -23.53 41.59
N ALA A 10 -12.00 -22.48 40.91
CA ALA A 10 -11.62 -22.22 39.53
C ALA A 10 -10.14 -21.78 39.51
N LEU A 11 -9.25 -22.69 39.13
CA LEU A 11 -7.87 -22.35 38.79
C LEU A 11 -7.87 -21.65 37.43
N ILE A 12 -7.77 -20.31 37.44
CA ILE A 12 -7.50 -19.55 36.22
C ILE A 12 -6.01 -19.70 35.93
N SER A 13 -5.65 -20.58 35.00
CA SER A 13 -4.30 -20.62 34.43
C SER A 13 -4.12 -19.40 33.52
N LEU A 14 -3.44 -18.36 34.04
CA LEU A 14 -2.86 -17.33 33.18
C LEU A 14 -1.74 -17.99 32.36
N VAL A 15 -2.07 -18.42 31.15
CA VAL A 15 -1.06 -18.60 30.11
C VAL A 15 -0.65 -17.20 29.69
N ALA A 16 0.42 -16.69 30.29
CA ALA A 16 1.09 -15.51 29.78
C ALA A 16 1.65 -15.88 28.39
N LEU A 17 0.97 -15.45 27.32
CA LEU A 17 1.64 -15.32 26.04
C LEU A 17 2.77 -14.31 26.26
N GLN A 18 3.99 -14.80 26.39
CA GLN A 18 5.15 -13.99 26.08
C GLN A 18 5.08 -13.70 24.58
N GLN A 19 4.34 -12.64 24.23
CA GLN A 19 4.67 -11.90 23.02
C GLN A 19 6.09 -11.42 23.28
N ALA A 20 7.06 -12.05 22.61
CA ALA A 20 8.35 -11.40 22.45
C ALA A 20 8.02 -10.03 21.85
N LEU A 21 8.16 -8.97 22.66
CA LEU A 21 8.19 -7.61 22.17
C LEU A 21 9.45 -7.53 21.31
N VAL A 22 9.33 -7.94 20.05
CA VAL A 22 10.22 -7.44 19.02
C VAL A 22 9.91 -5.94 19.03
N ASN A 23 10.82 -5.16 19.63
CA ASN A 23 10.80 -3.70 19.52
C ASN A 23 11.12 -3.34 18.06
N ALA A 24 10.27 -3.75 17.13
CA ALA A 24 10.20 -3.16 15.81
C ALA A 24 9.67 -1.75 16.05
N SER A 25 10.55 -0.77 15.83
CA SER A 25 10.17 0.62 15.93
C SER A 25 10.23 1.19 14.53
N PHE A 26 9.28 2.03 14.16
CA PHE A 26 9.33 2.72 12.87
C PHE A 26 10.71 3.36 12.63
N ALA A 27 11.35 3.87 13.69
CA ALA A 27 12.70 4.42 13.67
C ALA A 27 13.83 3.44 13.29
N SER A 28 13.69 2.14 13.54
CA SER A 28 14.66 1.13 13.08
C SER A 28 14.43 0.75 11.62
N ASP A 29 13.15 0.76 11.20
CA ASP A 29 12.73 0.10 9.96
C ASP A 29 12.60 1.09 8.80
N MET A 30 12.60 2.40 9.08
CA MET A 30 12.46 3.47 8.09
C MET A 30 13.53 4.55 8.24
N LYS A 31 13.95 5.14 7.11
CA LYS A 31 14.95 6.22 7.06
C LYS A 31 14.51 7.34 6.14
N CYS A 32 14.73 8.59 6.55
CA CYS A 32 14.57 9.76 5.68
C CYS A 32 15.60 9.74 4.54
N THR A 33 15.15 9.81 3.30
CA THR A 33 16.01 9.76 2.10
C THR A 33 16.09 11.09 1.35
N TRP A 34 15.00 11.83 1.29
CA TRP A 34 14.90 13.15 0.65
C TRP A 34 14.18 14.12 1.58
N GLY A 35 14.51 15.42 1.47
CA GLY A 35 13.89 16.48 2.27
C GLY A 35 14.07 16.26 3.77
N LYS A 36 15.31 16.03 4.25
CA LYS A 36 15.59 15.65 5.64
C LYS A 36 14.99 16.62 6.66
N ASP A 37 15.03 17.93 6.40
CA ASP A 37 14.43 18.94 7.29
C ASP A 37 12.89 18.87 7.35
N ASN A 38 12.29 18.25 6.32
CA ASN A 38 10.86 18.02 6.17
C ASN A 38 10.45 16.57 6.53
N CYS A 39 11.36 15.77 7.08
CA CYS A 39 11.12 14.40 7.48
C CYS A 39 11.42 14.23 8.98
N GLN A 40 10.43 13.81 9.74
CA GLN A 40 10.58 13.59 11.18
C GLN A 40 10.15 12.15 11.50
N ILE A 41 11.04 11.35 12.08
CA ILE A 41 10.74 10.01 12.56
C ILE A 41 10.88 10.01 14.08
N ASN A 42 9.81 9.67 14.79
CA ASN A 42 9.75 9.70 16.26
C ASN A 42 9.05 8.43 16.77
N GLY A 43 9.82 7.53 17.38
CA GLY A 43 9.31 6.25 17.87
C GLY A 43 8.69 5.44 16.74
N ASP A 44 7.38 5.17 16.84
CA ASP A 44 6.61 4.39 15.87
C ASP A 44 5.92 5.22 14.79
N SER A 45 6.21 6.52 14.75
CA SER A 45 5.57 7.46 13.84
C SER A 45 6.56 8.19 12.95
N ALA A 46 6.09 8.62 11.78
CA ALA A 46 6.78 9.59 10.97
C ALA A 46 5.84 10.66 10.45
N LYS A 47 6.42 11.82 10.18
CA LYS A 47 5.76 12.98 9.58
C LYS A 47 6.56 13.41 8.37
N LEU A 48 5.89 13.47 7.22
CA LEU A 48 6.45 14.03 6.00
C LEU A 48 5.78 15.37 5.71
N ILE A 49 6.60 16.36 5.38
CA ILE A 49 6.18 17.74 5.19
C ILE A 49 6.46 18.17 3.76
N LEU A 50 5.49 18.84 3.13
CA LEU A 50 5.67 19.53 1.87
C LEU A 50 5.49 21.04 2.07
N ASN A 51 6.48 21.79 1.61
CA ASN A 51 6.43 23.24 1.46
C ASN A 51 6.92 23.60 0.04
N GLN A 52 6.90 24.88 -0.30
CA GLN A 52 7.24 25.37 -1.64
C GLN A 52 8.71 25.08 -2.05
N TRP A 53 9.56 24.67 -1.11
CA TRP A 53 10.97 24.42 -1.35
C TRP A 53 11.27 22.94 -1.56
N SER A 54 10.62 22.06 -0.80
CA SER A 54 10.87 20.61 -0.88
C SER A 54 9.68 19.84 -0.30
N GLY A 55 9.48 18.64 -0.83
CA GLY A 55 8.77 17.57 -0.12
C GLY A 55 9.72 16.78 0.78
N ALA A 56 9.35 15.54 1.06
CA ALA A 56 10.18 14.60 1.81
C ALA A 56 9.83 13.15 1.44
N ALA A 57 10.76 12.24 1.73
CA ALA A 57 10.52 10.81 1.57
C ALA A 57 11.19 9.98 2.68
N ILE A 58 10.56 8.87 3.02
CA ILE A 58 11.11 7.78 3.81
C ILE A 58 11.26 6.51 2.96
N LYS A 59 12.19 5.66 3.37
CA LYS A 59 12.48 4.37 2.76
C LYS A 59 12.67 3.30 3.84
N GLY A 60 12.10 2.12 3.60
CA GLY A 60 12.31 0.93 4.41
C GLY A 60 13.76 0.46 4.39
N THR A 61 14.26 -0.05 5.49
CA THR A 61 15.62 -0.61 5.55
C THR A 61 15.73 -1.91 4.76
N ASP A 62 14.68 -2.72 4.83
CA ASP A 62 14.67 -4.08 4.33
C ASP A 62 14.24 -4.14 2.88
N GLN A 63 14.81 -5.11 2.16
CA GLN A 63 14.32 -5.55 0.86
C GLN A 63 13.53 -6.83 1.05
N LEU A 64 12.39 -6.93 0.38
CA LEU A 64 11.48 -8.05 0.51
C LEU A 64 11.23 -8.69 -0.86
N ILE A 65 11.05 -10.00 -0.88
CA ILE A 65 10.41 -10.73 -1.96
C ILE A 65 9.13 -11.32 -1.38
N TYR A 66 7.98 -10.81 -1.82
CA TYR A 66 6.67 -11.11 -1.21
C TYR A 66 6.55 -10.64 0.25
N GLY A 67 5.31 -10.48 0.71
CA GLY A 67 5.00 -10.20 2.10
C GLY A 67 3.67 -9.52 2.30
N TYR A 68 3.38 -9.30 3.57
CA TYR A 68 2.35 -8.40 4.06
C TYR A 68 3.03 -7.12 4.51
N ILE A 69 2.67 -6.01 3.87
CA ILE A 69 3.26 -4.71 4.12
C ILE A 69 2.11 -3.77 4.45
N ASP A 70 2.14 -3.19 5.64
CA ASP A 70 1.06 -2.37 6.16
C ASP A 70 1.58 -1.09 6.79
N MET A 71 0.83 -0.01 6.58
CA MET A 71 1.14 1.29 7.11
C MET A 71 -0.14 2.00 7.50
N ARG A 72 -0.19 2.58 8.70
CA ARG A 72 -1.26 3.49 9.06
C ARG A 72 -0.93 4.89 8.59
N ILE A 73 -1.78 5.47 7.75
CA ILE A 73 -1.54 6.77 7.14
C ILE A 73 -2.71 7.70 7.44
N LYS A 74 -2.40 8.94 7.84
CA LYS A 74 -3.35 10.05 7.94
C LYS A 74 -2.93 11.15 6.97
N LEU A 75 -3.81 11.45 6.02
CA LEU A 75 -3.54 12.36 4.91
C LEU A 75 -3.60 13.83 5.31
N VAL A 76 -3.18 14.69 4.38
CA VAL A 76 -3.14 16.14 4.55
C VAL A 76 -4.57 16.69 4.71
N PRO A 77 -4.92 17.35 5.83
CA PRO A 77 -6.23 17.96 6.00
C PRO A 77 -6.36 19.26 5.19
N GLY A 78 -7.60 19.75 5.04
CA GLY A 78 -7.85 21.04 4.41
C GLY A 78 -7.69 20.99 2.89
N ASN A 79 -7.12 22.05 2.30
CA ASN A 79 -6.92 22.13 0.86
C ASN A 79 -5.57 21.52 0.51
N SER A 80 -5.58 20.32 -0.05
CA SER A 80 -4.41 19.55 -0.45
C SER A 80 -4.32 19.39 -1.97
N ALA A 81 -4.99 20.26 -2.75
CA ALA A 81 -5.01 20.15 -4.19
C ALA A 81 -3.60 20.01 -4.79
N ALA A 82 -3.43 18.97 -5.61
CA ALA A 82 -2.19 18.61 -6.29
C ALA A 82 -1.00 18.23 -5.37
N VAL A 83 -1.26 18.05 -4.07
CA VAL A 83 -0.33 17.36 -3.17
C VAL A 83 -0.57 15.86 -3.29
N VAL A 84 0.50 15.11 -3.57
CA VAL A 84 0.47 13.65 -3.63
C VAL A 84 1.22 13.11 -2.44
N THR A 85 0.53 12.27 -1.66
CA THR A 85 1.14 11.41 -0.65
C THR A 85 1.26 10.02 -1.25
N THR A 86 2.42 9.36 -1.16
CA THR A 86 2.62 8.01 -1.70
C THR A 86 2.94 7.01 -0.60
N TYR A 87 2.61 5.75 -0.86
CA TYR A 87 3.03 4.57 -0.12
C TYR A 87 3.12 3.40 -1.10
N TYR A 88 4.32 2.91 -1.32
CA TYR A 88 4.57 1.98 -2.42
C TYR A 88 5.75 1.06 -2.13
N THR A 89 5.88 0.00 -2.91
CA THR A 89 7.12 -0.78 -2.97
C THR A 89 7.74 -0.63 -4.34
N THR A 90 9.07 -0.56 -4.41
CA THR A 90 9.78 -0.63 -5.68
C THR A 90 11.08 -1.39 -5.55
N SER A 91 11.44 -2.14 -6.59
CA SER A 91 12.79 -2.65 -6.77
C SER A 91 13.79 -1.52 -7.02
N GLU A 92 15.07 -1.81 -6.84
CA GLU A 92 16.12 -0.85 -7.19
C GLU A 92 16.07 -0.57 -8.70
N MET A 93 15.88 0.71 -9.05
CA MET A 93 15.88 1.14 -10.45
C MET A 93 17.28 1.03 -11.04
N ASN A 94 17.41 0.32 -12.15
CA ASN A 94 18.57 0.45 -13.02
C ASN A 94 18.36 1.63 -13.96
N LYS A 95 19.19 2.67 -13.82
CA LYS A 95 19.14 3.89 -14.64
C LYS A 95 19.35 3.65 -16.14
N GLU A 96 19.89 2.50 -16.53
CA GLU A 96 20.21 2.19 -17.93
C GLU A 96 19.03 1.59 -18.70
N ASN A 97 18.10 0.90 -18.03
CA ASN A 97 17.06 0.12 -18.73
C ASN A 97 15.68 0.11 -18.07
N ASP A 98 15.47 0.97 -17.06
CA ASP A 98 14.20 1.18 -16.34
C ASP A 98 13.31 -0.07 -16.28
N ASN A 99 13.83 -1.13 -15.68
CA ASN A 99 13.19 -2.45 -15.66
C ASN A 99 12.62 -2.79 -14.29
N HIS A 100 12.27 -1.78 -13.49
CA HIS A 100 11.86 -1.95 -12.10
C HIS A 100 10.49 -2.62 -12.00
N ASP A 101 10.25 -3.28 -10.86
CA ASP A 101 8.93 -3.69 -10.41
C ASP A 101 8.49 -2.72 -9.29
N GLU A 102 7.24 -2.27 -9.32
CA GLU A 102 6.68 -1.31 -8.34
C GLU A 102 5.17 -1.56 -8.10
N ILE A 103 4.70 -1.30 -6.88
CA ILE A 103 3.32 -1.52 -6.43
C ILE A 103 2.87 -0.30 -5.61
N ASP A 104 1.84 0.41 -6.08
CA ASP A 104 1.57 1.76 -5.61
C ASP A 104 0.25 1.93 -4.87
N PHE A 105 0.30 2.73 -3.80
CA PHE A 105 -0.76 3.64 -3.40
C PHE A 105 -0.29 5.09 -3.57
N GLU A 106 -1.09 5.90 -4.25
CA GLU A 106 -0.90 7.34 -4.34
C GLU A 106 -2.22 8.04 -3.97
N PHE A 107 -2.14 8.97 -3.03
CA PHE A 107 -3.28 9.73 -2.54
C PHE A 107 -3.26 11.12 -3.15
N LEU A 108 -4.16 11.34 -4.10
CA LEU A 108 -4.24 12.60 -4.84
C LEU A 108 -5.14 13.57 -4.07
N GLY A 109 -4.52 14.61 -3.51
CA GLY A 109 -5.20 15.64 -2.74
C GLY A 109 -6.12 16.54 -3.58
N ASN A 110 -7.05 17.20 -2.91
CA ASN A 110 -8.13 17.93 -3.54
C ASN A 110 -8.46 19.22 -2.78
N LEU A 111 -9.35 20.04 -3.35
CA LEU A 111 -9.91 21.22 -2.68
C LEU A 111 -10.75 20.80 -1.47
N THR A 112 -10.89 21.68 -0.48
CA THR A 112 -11.80 21.45 0.66
C THR A 112 -13.27 21.60 0.24
N GLY A 113 -14.15 20.76 0.79
CA GLY A 113 -15.61 20.88 0.66
C GLY A 113 -16.20 20.40 -0.67
N ASN A 114 -17.52 20.48 -0.82
CA ASN A 114 -18.27 20.27 -2.07
C ASN A 114 -18.01 18.94 -2.82
N GLY A 115 -17.88 17.81 -2.11
CA GLY A 115 -17.67 16.50 -2.74
C GLY A 115 -16.28 16.31 -3.38
N ASN A 116 -15.34 17.20 -3.08
CA ASN A 116 -13.94 17.10 -3.48
C ASN A 116 -13.20 16.12 -2.58
N TYR A 117 -13.58 14.85 -2.62
CA TYR A 117 -12.87 13.80 -1.89
C TYR A 117 -11.48 13.57 -2.50
N TYR A 118 -10.58 13.05 -1.67
CA TYR A 118 -9.34 12.44 -2.13
C TYR A 118 -9.61 11.38 -3.20
N THR A 119 -8.65 11.22 -4.11
CA THR A 119 -8.63 10.09 -5.03
C THR A 119 -7.49 9.16 -4.61
N LEU A 120 -7.83 7.92 -4.30
CA LEU A 120 -6.85 6.86 -4.10
C LEU A 120 -6.52 6.25 -5.45
N HIS A 121 -5.26 6.34 -5.82
CA HIS A 121 -4.71 5.83 -7.05
C HIS A 121 -3.84 4.62 -6.73
N THR A 122 -4.01 3.55 -7.50
CA THR A 122 -3.17 2.35 -7.41
C THR A 122 -2.58 2.05 -8.77
N ASN A 123 -1.35 1.58 -8.80
CA ASN A 123 -0.66 1.19 -10.02
C ASN A 123 0.26 -0.01 -9.75
N ILE A 124 0.70 -0.66 -10.81
CA ILE A 124 1.69 -1.74 -10.73
C ILE A 124 2.59 -1.71 -11.96
N PHE A 125 3.88 -1.61 -11.72
CA PHE A 125 4.93 -1.73 -12.73
C PHE A 125 5.54 -3.13 -12.66
N VAL A 126 5.72 -3.73 -13.83
CA VAL A 126 6.48 -4.97 -13.94
C VAL A 126 7.44 -4.85 -15.12
N ASN A 127 8.73 -5.10 -14.89
CA ASN A 127 9.79 -4.88 -15.87
C ASN A 127 9.75 -3.45 -16.48
N GLY A 128 9.47 -2.43 -15.67
CA GLY A 128 9.35 -1.03 -16.09
C GLY A 128 8.01 -0.67 -16.73
N VAL A 129 7.14 -1.64 -16.97
CA VAL A 129 5.86 -1.41 -17.63
C VAL A 129 4.76 -1.21 -16.60
N GLY A 130 4.45 0.06 -16.33
CA GLY A 130 3.27 0.49 -15.58
C GLY A 130 2.02 0.56 -16.47
N ASN A 131 1.37 1.72 -16.46
CA ASN A 131 0.12 2.02 -17.17
C ASN A 131 -1.07 1.15 -16.74
N LYS A 132 -1.13 0.79 -15.45
CA LYS A 132 -2.15 -0.09 -14.87
C LYS A 132 -2.91 0.60 -13.75
N GLU A 133 -3.27 1.85 -13.98
CA GLU A 133 -3.86 2.74 -13.02
C GLU A 133 -5.32 2.34 -12.73
N GLU A 134 -5.68 2.29 -11.45
CA GLU A 134 -7.07 2.30 -10.99
C GLU A 134 -7.23 3.44 -9.98
N GLN A 135 -8.32 4.21 -10.09
CA GLN A 135 -8.62 5.33 -9.19
C GLN A 135 -9.94 5.11 -8.48
N PHE A 136 -9.94 5.35 -7.17
CA PHE A 136 -11.11 5.27 -6.31
C PHE A 136 -11.37 6.62 -5.66
N ARG A 137 -12.62 7.11 -5.73
CA ARG A 137 -13.00 8.33 -5.01
C ARG A 137 -13.28 8.00 -3.55
N MET A 138 -12.45 8.51 -2.64
CA MET A 138 -12.48 8.20 -1.20
C MET A 138 -13.65 8.89 -0.48
N SER A 139 -14.89 8.54 -0.83
CA SER A 139 -16.10 9.11 -0.20
C SER A 139 -16.70 8.22 0.89
N TRP A 140 -16.11 7.07 1.20
CA TRP A 140 -16.61 6.13 2.20
C TRP A 140 -16.06 6.37 3.62
N TYR A 141 -15.02 7.21 3.75
CA TYR A 141 -14.56 7.83 4.99
C TYR A 141 -13.70 9.07 4.65
N ASP A 142 -13.35 9.89 5.66
CA ASP A 142 -12.41 11.01 5.49
C ASP A 142 -10.98 10.58 5.90
N PRO A 143 -10.03 10.42 4.97
CA PRO A 143 -8.67 9.93 5.26
C PRO A 143 -7.79 10.96 5.98
N THR A 144 -8.31 12.16 6.26
CA THR A 144 -7.57 13.24 6.91
C THR A 144 -7.84 13.34 8.41
N THR A 145 -8.94 12.73 8.88
CA THR A 145 -9.40 12.87 10.28
C THR A 145 -8.76 11.86 11.22
N ASP A 146 -8.44 10.65 10.74
CA ASP A 146 -7.79 9.59 11.53
C ASP A 146 -6.82 8.77 10.68
N TYR A 147 -6.07 7.89 11.33
CA TYR A 147 -5.17 6.93 10.72
C TYR A 147 -5.92 5.69 10.23
N HIS A 148 -5.80 5.40 8.94
CA HIS A 148 -6.34 4.21 8.28
C HIS A 148 -5.22 3.27 7.85
N ASN A 149 -5.48 1.96 7.85
CA ASN A 149 -4.53 0.95 7.40
C ASN A 149 -4.55 0.83 5.89
N TYR A 150 -3.38 0.97 5.26
CA TYR A 150 -3.19 0.72 3.84
C TYR A 150 -2.22 -0.45 3.69
N THR A 151 -2.70 -1.53 3.08
CA THR A 151 -1.99 -2.79 3.05
C THR A 151 -1.70 -3.20 1.61
N ILE A 152 -0.44 -3.54 1.34
CA ILE A 152 0.00 -4.29 0.16
C ILE A 152 0.27 -5.73 0.63
N PHE A 153 -0.54 -6.67 0.17
CA PHE A 153 -0.24 -8.09 0.29
C PHE A 153 0.22 -8.64 -1.06
N TRP A 154 1.49 -9.01 -1.14
CA TRP A 154 2.13 -9.48 -2.35
C TRP A 154 2.63 -10.89 -2.13
N ASN A 155 2.14 -11.84 -2.93
CA ASN A 155 2.56 -13.23 -2.85
C ASN A 155 2.77 -13.82 -4.26
N PRO A 156 3.18 -15.10 -4.38
CA PRO A 156 3.42 -15.73 -5.67
C PRO A 156 2.19 -15.84 -6.58
N TYR A 157 0.97 -15.63 -6.07
CA TYR A 157 -0.27 -15.80 -6.80
C TYR A 157 -0.93 -14.48 -7.20
N MET A 158 -0.74 -13.42 -6.42
CA MET A 158 -1.40 -12.14 -6.61
C MET A 158 -0.76 -11.00 -5.78
N VAL A 159 -1.04 -9.78 -6.21
CA VAL A 159 -0.91 -8.56 -5.41
C VAL A 159 -2.31 -8.10 -5.01
N VAL A 160 -2.50 -7.75 -3.75
CA VAL A 160 -3.77 -7.32 -3.16
C VAL A 160 -3.57 -5.98 -2.46
N TRP A 161 -4.38 -5.00 -2.83
CA TRP A 161 -4.47 -3.71 -2.15
C TRP A 161 -5.68 -3.72 -1.23
N SER A 162 -5.47 -3.36 0.04
CA SER A 162 -6.55 -3.26 1.02
C SER A 162 -6.51 -1.95 1.79
N VAL A 163 -7.71 -1.51 2.21
CA VAL A 163 -7.93 -0.33 3.04
C VAL A 163 -8.75 -0.76 4.26
N ASP A 164 -8.19 -0.62 5.46
CA ASP A 164 -8.76 -1.11 6.72
C ASP A 164 -9.20 -2.59 6.64
N GLY A 165 -8.38 -3.42 5.98
CA GLY A 165 -8.65 -4.85 5.76
C GLY A 165 -9.66 -5.16 4.65
N ASN A 166 -10.29 -4.16 4.04
CA ASN A 166 -11.18 -4.36 2.90
C ASN A 166 -10.39 -4.34 1.60
N VAL A 167 -10.43 -5.44 0.85
CA VAL A 167 -9.77 -5.54 -0.46
C VAL A 167 -10.44 -4.59 -1.45
N ILE A 168 -9.64 -3.77 -2.14
CA ILE A 168 -10.12 -2.83 -3.17
C ILE A 168 -9.70 -3.23 -4.59
N ARG A 169 -8.56 -3.93 -4.71
CA ARG A 169 -7.96 -4.33 -5.98
C ARG A 169 -7.14 -5.60 -5.81
N VAL A 170 -7.16 -6.43 -6.85
CA VAL A 170 -6.29 -7.59 -7.02
C VAL A 170 -5.62 -7.53 -8.39
N PHE A 171 -4.35 -7.92 -8.46
CA PHE A 171 -3.62 -8.19 -9.69
C PHE A 171 -3.09 -9.61 -9.62
N ARG A 172 -3.61 -10.52 -10.46
CA ARG A 172 -3.25 -11.95 -10.41
C ARG A 172 -1.98 -12.25 -11.20
N ASN A 173 -1.22 -13.23 -10.71
CA ASN A 173 -0.09 -13.79 -11.41
C ASN A 173 -0.56 -14.69 -12.56
N TYR A 174 -0.19 -14.31 -13.78
CA TYR A 174 -0.44 -15.03 -15.02
C TYR A 174 0.85 -15.21 -15.83
N GLU A 175 1.99 -15.32 -15.13
CA GLU A 175 3.31 -15.54 -15.74
C GLU A 175 3.34 -16.82 -16.59
N ASP A 176 2.60 -17.85 -16.18
CA ASP A 176 2.42 -19.10 -16.93
C ASP A 176 1.72 -18.91 -18.29
N GLN A 177 1.07 -17.76 -18.47
CA GLN A 177 0.38 -17.33 -19.69
C GLN A 177 1.08 -16.15 -20.36
N GLY A 178 2.33 -15.86 -19.97
CA GLY A 178 3.17 -14.83 -20.58
C GLY A 178 2.88 -13.41 -20.11
N ILE A 179 2.09 -13.22 -19.04
CA ILE A 179 1.81 -11.91 -18.46
C ILE A 179 2.79 -11.68 -17.30
N PRO A 180 3.67 -10.65 -17.37
CA PRO A 180 4.66 -10.41 -16.33
C PRO A 180 4.06 -10.18 -14.93
N PHE A 181 4.75 -10.66 -13.90
CA PHE A 181 4.40 -10.46 -12.50
C PHE A 181 5.66 -10.09 -11.68
N PRO A 182 5.57 -9.23 -10.64
CA PRO A 182 6.72 -8.88 -9.82
C PRO A 182 7.06 -10.08 -8.92
N LYS A 183 8.03 -10.88 -9.36
CA LYS A 183 8.33 -12.18 -8.73
C LYS A 183 9.77 -12.32 -8.25
N TYR A 184 10.68 -11.69 -9.00
CA TYR A 184 12.12 -11.97 -8.89
C TYR A 184 12.94 -10.80 -8.36
N ARG A 185 12.42 -9.56 -8.46
CA ARG A 185 13.15 -8.38 -7.99
C ARG A 185 12.76 -8.06 -6.55
N PRO A 186 13.72 -8.03 -5.62
CA PRO A 186 13.47 -7.56 -4.26
C PRO A 186 13.05 -6.09 -4.27
N GLN A 187 12.02 -5.76 -3.51
CA GLN A 187 11.49 -4.41 -3.41
C GLN A 187 11.71 -3.83 -2.01
N ARG A 188 11.93 -2.52 -1.93
CA ARG A 188 11.89 -1.77 -0.67
C ARG A 188 10.58 -1.00 -0.60
N VAL A 189 10.11 -0.76 0.61
CA VAL A 189 8.98 0.13 0.87
C VAL A 189 9.45 1.58 0.82
N TYR A 190 8.63 2.45 0.25
CA TYR A 190 8.84 3.89 0.21
C TYR A 190 7.54 4.62 0.56
N SER A 191 7.69 5.84 1.07
CA SER A 191 6.59 6.80 1.14
C SER A 191 7.13 8.21 0.95
N SER A 192 6.35 9.05 0.30
CA SER A 192 6.76 10.42 0.01
C SER A 192 5.60 11.38 0.04
N ILE A 193 5.90 12.68 0.13
CA ILE A 193 4.95 13.76 -0.12
C ILE A 193 5.59 14.76 -1.09
N TRP A 194 4.88 15.09 -2.15
CA TRP A 194 5.39 15.96 -3.21
C TRP A 194 4.27 16.68 -3.97
N ASN A 195 4.63 17.70 -4.73
CA ASN A 195 3.70 18.45 -5.58
C ASN A 195 3.64 17.83 -6.98
N ALA A 196 2.43 17.61 -7.47
CA ALA A 196 2.15 17.02 -8.77
C ALA A 196 1.13 17.88 -9.55
N ASP A 197 1.41 19.18 -9.63
CA ASP A 197 0.55 20.21 -10.24
C ASP A 197 0.07 19.84 -11.65
N ASP A 198 0.88 19.11 -12.41
CA ASP A 198 0.61 18.81 -13.81
C ASP A 198 -0.48 17.77 -14.02
N TRP A 199 -0.84 16.98 -13.00
CA TRP A 199 -1.80 15.87 -13.20
C TRP A 199 -2.69 15.54 -12.00
N ALA A 200 -2.21 15.69 -10.76
CA ALA A 200 -2.85 15.03 -9.61
C ALA A 200 -4.27 15.50 -9.30
N CYS A 201 -4.55 16.81 -9.42
CA CYS A 201 -5.88 17.34 -9.10
C CYS A 201 -6.67 17.70 -10.36
N GLN A 202 -7.74 16.96 -10.61
CA GLN A 202 -8.66 17.19 -11.73
C GLN A 202 -7.97 17.19 -13.11
N GLY A 203 -6.96 16.32 -13.28
CA GLY A 203 -6.13 16.25 -14.49
C GLY A 203 -5.20 17.46 -14.62
N GLY A 204 -4.68 17.96 -13.51
CA GLY A 204 -3.73 19.09 -13.46
C GLY A 204 -4.37 20.49 -13.55
N ARG A 205 -5.70 20.59 -13.56
CA ARG A 205 -6.41 21.88 -13.66
C ARG A 205 -6.36 22.70 -12.38
N VAL A 206 -6.30 22.03 -11.22
CA VAL A 206 -6.23 22.69 -9.92
C VAL A 206 -4.81 22.51 -9.38
N LYS A 207 -4.17 23.64 -9.07
CA LYS A 207 -2.77 23.70 -8.62
C LYS A 207 -2.68 23.80 -7.10
N THR A 208 -1.53 23.45 -6.54
CA THR A 208 -1.25 23.62 -5.13
C THR A 208 -1.28 25.09 -4.74
N ASN A 209 -2.07 25.41 -3.71
CA ASN A 209 -2.05 26.73 -3.10
C ASN A 209 -0.97 26.79 -2.01
N TRP A 210 0.22 27.24 -2.37
CA TRP A 210 1.36 27.34 -1.46
C TRP A 210 1.15 28.25 -0.24
N THR A 211 0.13 29.12 -0.22
CA THR A 211 -0.23 29.88 1.00
C THR A 211 -0.80 29.00 2.11
N GLN A 212 -1.15 27.74 1.81
CA GLN A 212 -1.70 26.75 2.76
C GLN A 212 -0.60 25.84 3.34
N GLN A 213 0.66 26.03 2.97
CA GLN A 213 1.78 25.25 3.51
C GLN A 213 1.97 25.51 5.02
N PRO A 214 2.56 24.55 5.76
CA PRO A 214 3.03 23.25 5.31
C PRO A 214 1.89 22.22 5.15
N PHE A 215 2.00 21.39 4.11
CA PHE A 215 1.18 20.19 3.96
C PHE A 215 1.83 19.03 4.70
N VAL A 216 1.05 18.28 5.46
CA VAL A 216 1.59 17.27 6.39
C VAL A 216 0.87 15.94 6.23
N ALA A 217 1.61 14.90 5.84
CA ALA A 217 1.16 13.51 5.91
C ALA A 217 1.80 12.82 7.11
N ASN A 218 1.01 12.04 7.84
CA ASN A 218 1.48 11.32 9.03
C ASN A 218 1.39 9.81 8.81
N TYR A 219 2.39 9.10 9.30
CA TYR A 219 2.60 7.67 9.17
C TYR A 219 2.79 7.08 10.56
N LEU A 220 2.26 5.89 10.79
CA LEU A 220 2.27 5.24 12.10
C LEU A 220 2.31 3.72 11.93
N ASN A 221 3.03 3.04 12.82
CA ASN A 221 3.05 1.58 12.96
C ASN A 221 3.31 0.86 11.62
N PHE A 222 4.49 1.10 11.03
CA PHE A 222 4.92 0.33 9.88
C PHE A 222 5.09 -1.14 10.25
N VAL A 223 4.56 -2.03 9.41
CA VAL A 223 4.73 -3.48 9.55
C VAL A 223 5.15 -4.05 8.21
N ASP A 224 6.28 -4.74 8.18
CA ASP A 224 6.66 -5.65 7.12
C ASP A 224 6.82 -7.08 7.64
N ASN A 225 5.92 -7.95 7.19
CA ASN A 225 6.04 -9.38 7.38
C ASN A 225 6.21 -10.02 6.00
N GLY A 226 7.44 -10.02 5.50
CA GLY A 226 7.80 -10.56 4.19
C GLY A 226 9.04 -11.43 4.25
N CYS A 227 9.41 -12.02 3.11
CA CYS A 227 10.66 -12.74 3.02
C CYS A 227 11.81 -11.77 2.72
N GLN A 228 12.68 -11.55 3.71
CA GLN A 228 13.81 -10.63 3.58
C GLN A 228 14.84 -11.12 2.55
N TYR A 229 15.22 -10.21 1.66
CA TYR A 229 16.30 -10.39 0.71
C TYR A 229 17.63 -9.95 1.32
N THR A 230 18.51 -10.92 1.57
CA THR A 230 19.87 -10.70 2.10
C THR A 230 20.95 -11.12 1.10
N GLY A 231 20.55 -11.57 -0.08
CA GLY A 231 21.43 -12.00 -1.17
C GLY A 231 20.69 -12.87 -2.17
N THR A 232 21.36 -13.27 -3.26
CA THR A 232 20.75 -14.04 -4.36
C THR A 232 20.11 -15.35 -3.90
N ASN A 233 20.64 -16.00 -2.85
CA ASN A 233 20.07 -17.22 -2.29
C ASN A 233 18.66 -16.99 -1.70
N SER A 234 18.33 -15.78 -1.24
CA SER A 234 16.99 -15.43 -0.76
C SER A 234 15.94 -15.63 -1.84
N ILE A 235 16.25 -15.49 -3.14
CA ILE A 235 15.27 -15.70 -4.21
C ILE A 235 14.72 -17.12 -4.16
N LEU A 236 15.59 -18.12 -3.95
CA LEU A 236 15.18 -19.52 -3.82
C LEU A 236 14.39 -19.74 -2.53
N THR A 237 14.90 -19.25 -1.40
CA THR A 237 14.24 -19.39 -0.10
C THR A 237 12.87 -18.73 -0.06
N CYS A 238 12.71 -17.53 -0.63
CA CYS A 238 11.43 -16.83 -0.68
C CYS A 238 10.44 -17.45 -1.65
N ASN A 239 10.90 -18.29 -2.59
CA ASN A 239 10.03 -19.08 -3.47
C ASN A 239 9.80 -20.51 -2.95
N ASP A 240 10.24 -20.84 -1.74
CA ASP A 240 9.94 -22.12 -1.09
C ASP A 240 8.45 -22.20 -0.73
N PRO A 241 7.69 -23.22 -1.20
CA PRO A 241 6.27 -23.39 -0.89
C PRO A 241 5.93 -23.59 0.59
N SER A 242 6.92 -23.83 1.45
CA SER A 242 6.74 -23.91 2.91
C SER A 242 6.52 -22.55 3.58
N ASN A 243 6.86 -21.44 2.90
CA ASN A 243 6.58 -20.10 3.41
C ASN A 243 5.08 -19.86 3.59
N TRP A 244 4.71 -19.13 4.64
CA TRP A 244 3.31 -18.96 5.04
C TRP A 244 2.43 -18.34 3.93
N PHE A 245 2.99 -17.44 3.11
CA PHE A 245 2.28 -16.76 2.02
C PHE A 245 2.04 -17.65 0.78
N PHE A 246 2.57 -18.89 0.76
CA PHE A 246 2.21 -19.91 -0.22
C PHE A 246 0.99 -20.75 0.17
N ASN A 247 0.52 -20.63 1.41
CA ASN A 247 -0.60 -21.41 1.91
C ASN A 247 -1.83 -21.27 0.99
N SER A 248 -2.53 -22.38 0.77
CA SER A 248 -3.74 -22.47 -0.05
C SER A 248 -4.77 -21.37 0.21
N GLN A 249 -4.91 -20.89 1.45
CA GLN A 249 -5.84 -19.82 1.80
C GLN A 249 -5.52 -18.47 1.13
N TYR A 250 -4.27 -18.25 0.71
CA TYR A 250 -3.82 -17.02 0.07
C TYR A 250 -3.72 -17.13 -1.46
N LYS A 251 -4.21 -18.22 -2.06
CA LYS A 251 -4.21 -18.40 -3.52
C LYS A 251 -5.27 -17.59 -4.25
N GLN A 252 -6.32 -17.20 -3.52
CA GLN A 252 -7.46 -16.46 -4.05
C GLN A 252 -8.21 -15.77 -2.91
N LEU A 253 -9.05 -14.80 -3.25
CA LEU A 253 -9.96 -14.21 -2.28
C LEU A 253 -11.03 -15.21 -1.85
N THR A 254 -11.47 -15.08 -0.60
CA THR A 254 -12.71 -15.72 -0.14
C THR A 254 -13.92 -15.04 -0.78
N GLN A 255 -15.06 -15.74 -0.88
CA GLN A 255 -16.29 -15.14 -1.44
C GLN A 255 -16.72 -13.86 -0.72
N PRO A 256 -16.65 -13.75 0.63
CA PRO A 256 -16.93 -12.50 1.33
C PRO A 256 -15.98 -11.36 0.92
N GLN A 257 -14.67 -11.61 0.83
CA GLN A 257 -13.69 -10.60 0.39
C GLN A 257 -13.99 -10.13 -1.03
N LEU A 258 -14.31 -11.06 -1.94
CA LEU A 258 -14.70 -10.73 -3.31
C LEU A 258 -15.97 -9.88 -3.36
N ASN A 259 -16.99 -10.22 -2.58
CA ASN A 259 -18.24 -9.45 -2.53
C ASN A 259 -18.00 -8.02 -2.02
N THR A 260 -17.21 -7.88 -0.95
CA THR A 260 -16.81 -6.57 -0.40
C THR A 260 -16.05 -5.74 -1.45
N MET A 261 -15.06 -6.35 -2.10
CA MET A 261 -14.29 -5.69 -3.15
C MET A 261 -15.19 -5.23 -4.29
N ASN A 262 -16.10 -6.08 -4.77
CA ASN A 262 -17.03 -5.73 -5.84
C ASN A 262 -17.97 -4.59 -5.43
N SER A 263 -18.44 -4.56 -4.18
CA SER A 263 -19.26 -3.46 -3.67
C SER A 263 -18.49 -2.14 -3.66
N ILE A 264 -17.24 -2.15 -3.18
CA ILE A 264 -16.38 -0.95 -3.18
C ILE A 264 -16.12 -0.48 -4.61
N ARG A 265 -15.74 -1.40 -5.51
CA ARG A 265 -15.46 -1.08 -6.91
C ARG A 265 -16.69 -0.49 -7.61
N ASN A 266 -17.86 -1.11 -7.45
CA ASN A 266 -19.10 -0.62 -8.07
C ASN A 266 -19.50 0.79 -7.62
N GLN A 267 -19.18 1.15 -6.37
CA GLN A 267 -19.59 2.43 -5.81
C GLN A 267 -18.54 3.53 -5.97
N TYR A 268 -17.25 3.19 -5.95
CA TYR A 268 -16.18 4.19 -5.78
C TYR A 268 -15.09 4.16 -6.85
N LEU A 269 -15.00 3.14 -7.70
CA LEU A 269 -14.02 3.10 -8.80
C LEU A 269 -14.40 4.13 -9.88
N VAL A 270 -13.54 5.12 -10.10
CA VAL A 270 -13.77 6.22 -11.06
C VAL A 270 -12.88 6.14 -12.29
N TYR A 271 -11.79 5.36 -12.24
CA TYR A 271 -10.94 5.07 -13.39
C TYR A 271 -10.43 3.64 -13.33
N ASN A 272 -10.42 2.96 -14.48
CA ASN A 272 -9.85 1.64 -14.65
C ASN A 272 -9.19 1.54 -16.03
N TYR A 273 -7.87 1.36 -16.04
CA TYR A 273 -7.07 1.21 -17.27
C TYR A 273 -7.61 0.14 -18.22
N CYS A 274 -8.16 -0.97 -17.71
CA CYS A 274 -8.71 -2.05 -18.53
C CYS A 274 -9.96 -1.68 -19.34
N THR A 275 -10.55 -0.52 -19.07
CA THR A 275 -11.74 -0.01 -19.77
C THR A 275 -11.47 1.30 -20.51
N ASP A 276 -10.23 1.81 -20.45
CA ASP A 276 -9.83 3.06 -21.08
C ASP A 276 -9.52 2.86 -22.57
N THR A 277 -10.59 2.84 -23.36
CA THR A 277 -10.51 2.73 -24.84
C THR A 277 -9.69 3.85 -25.48
N LYS A 278 -9.66 5.06 -24.88
CA LYS A 278 -8.95 6.21 -25.44
C LYS A 278 -7.44 6.05 -25.27
N ARG A 279 -6.99 5.65 -24.09
CA ARG A 279 -5.57 5.46 -23.81
C ARG A 279 -4.97 4.32 -24.61
N PHE A 280 -5.68 3.20 -24.70
CA PHE A 280 -5.15 1.98 -25.34
C PHE A 280 -5.57 1.81 -26.79
N ASN A 281 -6.41 2.69 -27.35
CA ASN A 281 -6.94 2.59 -28.70
C ASN A 281 -7.53 1.19 -29.01
N GLY A 282 -8.21 0.60 -28.02
CA GLY A 282 -8.76 -0.77 -28.08
C GLY A 282 -7.76 -1.92 -27.85
N ASN A 283 -6.46 -1.65 -27.77
CA ASN A 283 -5.41 -2.64 -27.53
C ASN A 283 -5.09 -2.75 -26.03
N PHE A 284 -5.99 -3.36 -25.27
CA PHE A 284 -5.85 -3.47 -23.82
C PHE A 284 -4.72 -4.44 -23.40
N PRO A 285 -4.09 -4.20 -22.23
CA PRO A 285 -3.17 -5.16 -21.64
C PRO A 285 -3.79 -6.56 -21.48
N PRO A 286 -3.03 -7.65 -21.70
CA PRO A 286 -3.57 -9.02 -21.77
C PRO A 286 -4.22 -9.49 -20.46
N GLU A 287 -3.80 -8.98 -19.32
CA GLU A 287 -4.39 -9.27 -18.01
C GLU A 287 -5.84 -8.80 -17.91
N CYS A 288 -6.24 -7.77 -18.66
CA CYS A 288 -7.60 -7.23 -18.64
C CYS A 288 -8.65 -8.24 -19.15
N PHE A 289 -8.21 -9.28 -19.87
CA PHE A 289 -9.05 -10.37 -20.38
C PHE A 289 -9.03 -11.62 -19.48
N LYS A 290 -8.40 -11.54 -18.30
CA LYS A 290 -8.30 -12.64 -17.34
C LYS A 290 -9.20 -12.38 -16.13
N SER A 291 -9.55 -13.45 -15.41
CA SER A 291 -10.31 -13.34 -14.16
C SER A 291 -9.46 -12.65 -13.10
N GLN A 292 -9.77 -11.42 -12.71
CA GLN A 292 -8.96 -10.73 -11.69
C GLN A 292 -9.22 -11.25 -10.27
N TYR A 293 -10.18 -12.16 -10.11
CA TYR A 293 -10.60 -12.79 -8.86
C TYR A 293 -11.04 -14.23 -9.11
#